data_AF-A0A1Y3E7I8-F1
#
_entry.id   AF-A0A1Y3E7I8-F1
#
_cell.length_a   1.000
_cell.length_b   1.000
_cell.length_c   1.000
_cell.angle_alpha   90.00
_cell.angle_beta   90.00
_cell.angle_gamma   90.00
#
_symmetry.space_group_name_H-M   'P 1'
#
loop_
_entity.id
_entity.type
_entity.pdbx_description
1 polymer ?
#
loop_
_entity_poly.entity_id
_entity_poly.type
_entity_poly.pdbx_seq_one_letter_code
_entity_poly.pdbx_strand_id
1 'polypeptide(L)'
;MTPRQLFKHSDMPQKWQRREICNFEYLMFLNTIAGRTYNDLNQYPVFPWILSNYDSEELDLKQPANFRDLSKPVGALNDSRRKYFIDRYRQWEHDKIPPFHYGTHYSTAAFYDELAHEN
;
A
#
# COMPACT_ATOMS: atom_id res chain seq x y z
N MET A 1 3.60 3.04 24.28
CA MET A 1 4.63 3.40 23.30
C MET A 1 3.95 3.80 22.00
N THR A 2 4.42 4.85 21.32
CA THR A 2 3.90 5.24 20.00
C THR A 2 4.39 4.27 18.91
N PRO A 3 3.71 4.18 17.74
CA PRO A 3 4.19 3.38 16.60
C PRO A 3 5.67 3.62 16.25
N ARG A 4 6.09 4.89 16.27
CA ARG A 4 7.48 5.28 16.02
C ARG A 4 8.45 4.73 17.07
N GLN A 5 8.03 4.70 18.34
CA GLN A 5 8.83 4.09 19.41
C GLN A 5 8.89 2.57 19.26
N LEU A 6 7.78 1.91 18.94
CA LEU A 6 7.75 0.45 18.70
C LEU A 6 8.70 0.04 17.57
N PHE A 7 8.67 0.77 16.45
CA PHE A 7 9.60 0.55 15.34
C PHE A 7 11.07 0.72 15.78
N LYS A 8 11.38 1.82 16.49
CA LYS A 8 12.75 2.14 16.89
C LYS A 8 13.36 1.12 17.86
N HIS A 9 12.56 0.49 18.72
CA HIS A 9 13.04 -0.46 19.72
C HIS A 9 12.95 -1.92 19.24
N SER A 10 12.46 -2.18 18.03
CA SER A 10 12.36 -3.52 17.47
C SER A 10 13.62 -3.92 16.71
N ASP A 11 13.97 -5.22 16.74
CA ASP A 11 15.02 -5.82 15.92
C ASP A 11 14.51 -6.38 14.58
N MET A 12 13.21 -6.23 14.30
CA MET A 12 12.57 -6.76 13.10
C MET A 12 13.16 -6.21 11.78
N PRO A 13 13.53 -4.92 11.66
CA PRO A 13 14.20 -4.43 10.45
C PRO A 13 15.52 -5.18 10.16
N GLN A 14 16.31 -5.46 11.20
CA GLN A 14 17.59 -6.16 11.07
C GLN A 14 17.37 -7.64 10.74
N LYS A 15 16.39 -8.30 11.38
CA LYS A 15 15.98 -9.67 11.04
C LYS A 15 15.58 -9.79 9.56
N TRP A 16 14.78 -8.85 9.07
CA TRP A 16 14.36 -8.82 7.66
C TRP A 16 15.55 -8.62 6.72
N GLN A 17 16.44 -7.65 7.02
CA GLN A 17 17.65 -7.41 6.23
C GLN A 17 18.59 -8.63 6.18
N ARG A 18 18.68 -9.37 7.28
CA ARG A 18 19.46 -10.62 7.38
C ARG A 18 18.73 -11.84 6.81
N ARG A 19 17.52 -11.67 6.28
CA ARG A 19 16.65 -12.75 5.75
C ARG A 19 16.27 -13.81 6.78
N GLU A 20 16.25 -13.44 8.06
CA GLU A 20 15.77 -14.29 9.16
C GLU A 20 14.24 -14.33 9.22
N ILE A 21 13.58 -13.33 8.64
CA ILE A 21 12.15 -13.27 8.39
C ILE A 21 11.89 -12.87 6.94
N CYS A 22 10.80 -13.36 6.37
CA CYS A 22 10.41 -13.06 4.99
C CYS A 22 9.73 -11.68 4.86
N ASN A 23 9.51 -11.27 3.61
CA ASN A 23 8.82 -10.01 3.30
C ASN A 23 7.41 -9.95 3.90
N PHE A 24 6.68 -11.08 3.89
CA PHE A 24 5.32 -11.14 4.42
C PHE A 24 5.31 -10.87 5.94
N GLU A 25 6.17 -11.55 6.70
CA GLU A 25 6.29 -11.36 8.15
C GLU A 25 6.70 -9.94 8.50
N TYR A 26 7.64 -9.35 7.75
CA TYR A 26 8.06 -7.98 7.99
C TYR A 26 6.94 -6.98 7.69
N LEU A 27 6.19 -7.15 6.59
CA LEU A 27 5.03 -6.31 6.28
C LEU A 27 3.91 -6.47 7.31
N MET A 28 3.67 -7.69 7.81
CA MET A 28 2.73 -7.92 8.91
C MET A 28 3.16 -7.18 10.17
N PHE A 29 4.45 -7.25 10.53
CA PHE A 29 5.00 -6.49 11.65
C PHE A 29 4.75 -4.98 11.49
N LEU A 30 5.05 -4.41 10.32
CA LEU A 30 4.83 -2.99 10.05
C LEU A 30 3.36 -2.60 10.19
N ASN A 31 2.44 -3.43 9.68
CA ASN A 31 1.00 -3.24 9.85
C ASN A 31 0.60 -3.22 11.33
N THR A 32 1.02 -4.23 12.10
CA THR A 32 0.68 -4.37 13.52
C THR A 32 1.16 -3.17 14.34
N ILE A 33 2.42 -2.75 14.19
CA ILE A 33 2.94 -1.61 14.96
C ILE A 33 2.33 -0.26 14.53
N ALA A 34 1.81 -0.18 13.30
CA ALA A 34 1.06 0.98 12.82
C ALA A 34 -0.40 1.01 13.32
N GLY A 35 -0.81 0.03 14.14
CA GLY A 35 -2.14 -0.07 14.72
C GLY A 35 -3.16 -0.81 13.84
N ARG A 36 -2.72 -1.43 12.74
CA ARG A 36 -3.60 -2.18 11.84
C ARG A 36 -4.01 -3.51 12.50
N THR A 37 -5.25 -3.93 12.30
CA THR A 37 -5.81 -5.12 12.94
C THR A 37 -6.89 -5.78 12.10
N TYR A 38 -7.05 -7.09 12.25
CA TYR A 38 -8.15 -7.83 11.65
C TYR A 38 -9.50 -7.54 12.31
N ASN A 39 -9.51 -6.91 13.49
CA ASN A 39 -10.72 -6.62 14.27
C ASN A 39 -11.44 -5.32 13.86
N ASP A 40 -10.83 -4.50 13.01
CA ASP A 40 -11.42 -3.25 12.50
C ASP A 40 -11.14 -3.15 11.00
N LEU A 41 -12.19 -3.34 10.18
CA LEU A 41 -12.09 -3.30 8.72
C LEU A 41 -11.63 -1.94 8.18
N ASN A 42 -11.84 -0.85 8.93
CA ASN A 42 -11.32 0.47 8.54
C ASN A 42 -9.79 0.56 8.71
N GLN A 43 -9.21 -0.32 9.53
CA GLN A 43 -7.79 -0.38 9.85
C GLN A 43 -7.19 -1.76 9.54
N TYR A 44 -7.74 -2.44 8.55
CA TYR A 44 -7.24 -3.74 8.13
C TYR A 44 -5.80 -3.66 7.59
N PRO A 45 -4.97 -4.71 7.78
CA PRO A 45 -3.61 -4.76 7.23
C PRO A 45 -3.53 -4.49 5.73
N VAL A 46 -2.54 -3.70 5.31
CA VAL A 46 -2.36 -3.27 3.92
C VAL A 46 -1.14 -3.95 3.31
N PHE A 47 -1.31 -4.51 2.11
CA PHE A 47 -0.25 -5.09 1.30
C PHE A 47 -0.18 -4.42 -0.07
N PRO A 48 1.03 -4.24 -0.63
CA PRO A 48 1.17 -3.71 -1.98
C PRO A 48 0.79 -4.76 -3.03
N TRP A 49 0.16 -4.31 -4.11
CA TRP A 49 0.14 -5.06 -5.36
C TRP A 49 1.59 -5.28 -5.84
N ILE A 50 1.94 -6.52 -6.16
CA ILE A 50 3.31 -6.88 -6.56
C ILE A 50 3.39 -7.11 -8.07
N LEU A 51 2.45 -7.85 -8.64
CA LEU A 51 2.42 -8.17 -10.06
C LEU A 51 1.69 -7.06 -10.84
N SER A 52 2.09 -6.89 -12.09
CA SER A 52 1.47 -5.96 -13.04
C SER A 52 0.88 -6.67 -14.26
N ASN A 53 1.29 -7.90 -14.53
CA ASN A 53 0.83 -8.70 -15.66
C ASN A 53 -0.12 -9.80 -15.18
N TYR A 54 -1.39 -9.69 -15.59
CA TYR A 54 -2.45 -10.64 -15.30
C TYR A 54 -3.10 -11.20 -16.59
N ASP A 55 -2.58 -10.82 -17.76
CA ASP A 55 -3.16 -11.16 -19.06
C ASP A 55 -2.44 -12.33 -19.75
N SER A 56 -1.17 -12.55 -19.39
CA SER A 56 -0.37 -13.63 -19.97
C SER A 56 -0.72 -14.99 -19.36
N GLU A 57 -0.79 -16.03 -20.19
CA GLU A 57 -1.01 -17.42 -19.72
C GLU A 57 0.12 -17.91 -18.81
N GLU A 58 1.36 -17.49 -19.10
CA GLU A 58 2.54 -17.76 -18.27
C GLU A 58 3.17 -16.47 -17.74
N LEU A 59 3.67 -16.53 -16.51
CA LEU A 59 4.26 -15.38 -15.81
C LEU A 59 5.74 -15.63 -15.52
N ASP A 60 6.64 -14.99 -16.28
CA ASP A 60 8.07 -15.04 -15.99
C ASP A 60 8.44 -14.10 -14.83
N LEU A 61 8.76 -14.68 -13.68
CA LEU A 61 9.18 -13.93 -12.48
C LEU A 61 10.60 -13.35 -12.59
N LYS A 62 11.35 -13.63 -13.66
CA LYS A 62 12.64 -12.99 -13.94
C LYS A 62 12.49 -11.73 -14.76
N GLN A 63 11.34 -11.50 -15.40
CA GLN A 63 11.08 -10.33 -16.23
C GLN A 63 10.63 -9.14 -15.37
N PRO A 64 11.42 -8.06 -15.26
CA PRO A 64 11.09 -6.92 -14.39
C PRO A 64 9.77 -6.23 -14.73
N ALA A 65 9.34 -6.28 -15.99
CA ALA A 65 8.08 -5.69 -16.47
C ALA A 65 6.82 -6.34 -15.88
N ASN A 66 6.94 -7.56 -15.33
CA ASN A 66 5.84 -8.28 -14.66
C ASN A 66 5.61 -7.81 -13.22
N PHE A 67 6.45 -6.90 -12.72
CA PHE A 67 6.36 -6.36 -11.37
C PHE A 67 5.96 -4.89 -11.38
N ARG A 68 5.16 -4.52 -10.39
CA ARG A 68 4.79 -3.14 -10.10
C ARG A 68 6.01 -2.36 -9.63
N ASP A 69 6.14 -1.13 -10.11
CA ASP A 69 7.07 -0.15 -9.55
C ASP A 69 6.68 0.21 -8.10
N LEU A 70 7.37 -0.41 -7.12
CA LEU A 70 7.09 -0.23 -5.70
C LEU A 70 7.47 1.17 -5.17
N SER A 71 8.22 1.96 -5.93
CA SER A 71 8.58 3.33 -5.54
C SER A 71 7.44 4.34 -5.70
N LYS A 72 6.38 3.97 -6.43
CA LYS A 72 5.24 4.83 -6.74
C LYS A 72 3.98 4.36 -6.01
N PRO A 73 3.07 5.26 -5.59
CA PRO A 73 1.72 4.88 -5.19
C PRO A 73 0.91 4.40 -6.40
N VAL A 74 -0.15 3.61 -6.15
CA VAL A 74 -1.02 3.04 -7.21
C VAL A 74 -1.52 4.12 -8.16
N GLY A 75 -1.98 5.26 -7.64
CA GLY A 75 -2.50 6.38 -8.44
C GLY A 75 -1.49 6.96 -9.44
N ALA A 76 -0.19 6.77 -9.21
CA ALA A 76 0.89 7.32 -10.02
C ALA A 76 1.55 6.31 -10.99
N LEU A 77 1.06 5.07 -11.08
CA LEU A 77 1.60 4.05 -11.98
C LEU A 77 1.34 4.35 -13.46
N ASN A 78 0.15 4.89 -13.75
CA ASN A 78 -0.20 5.33 -15.09
C ASN A 78 0.14 6.82 -15.23
N ASP A 79 0.96 7.18 -16.22
CA ASP A 79 1.49 8.53 -16.37
C ASP A 79 0.41 9.57 -16.71
N SER A 80 -0.61 9.22 -17.50
CA SER A 80 -1.69 10.17 -17.80
C SER A 80 -2.55 10.44 -16.55
N ARG A 81 -2.85 9.39 -15.78
CA ARG A 81 -3.54 9.52 -14.49
C ARG A 81 -2.72 10.28 -13.46
N ARG A 82 -1.41 10.04 -13.41
CA ARG A 82 -0.46 10.77 -12.56
C ARG A 82 -0.47 12.26 -12.89
N LYS A 83 -0.37 12.61 -14.18
CA LYS A 83 -0.41 14.01 -14.64
C LYS A 83 -1.72 14.67 -14.22
N TYR A 84 -2.85 14.01 -14.43
CA TYR A 84 -4.16 14.51 -14.00
C TYR A 84 -4.19 14.84 -12.49
N PHE A 85 -3.73 13.92 -11.63
CA PHE A 85 -3.75 14.16 -10.18
C PHE A 85 -2.79 15.27 -9.74
N ILE A 86 -1.63 15.40 -10.38
CA ILE A 86 -0.69 16.49 -10.11
C ILE A 86 -1.30 17.84 -10.52
N ASP A 87 -1.91 17.91 -11.70
CA ASP A 87 -2.51 19.14 -12.21
C ASP A 87 -3.71 19.56 -11.34
N ARG A 88 -4.58 18.62 -10.94
CA ARG A 88 -5.67 18.85 -9.98
C ARG A 88 -5.14 19.37 -8.63
N TYR A 89 -4.07 18.79 -8.10
CA TYR A 89 -3.47 19.22 -6.84
C TYR A 89 -2.94 20.66 -6.94
N ARG A 90 -2.30 21.01 -8.05
CA ARG A 90 -1.69 22.34 -8.27
C ARG A 90 -2.72 23.44 -8.50
N GLN A 91 -3.83 23.11 -9.15
CA GLN A 91 -4.91 24.04 -9.46
C GLN A 91 -5.96 24.12 -8.33
N TRP A 92 -5.66 23.52 -7.16
CA TRP A 92 -6.60 23.42 -6.07
C TRP A 92 -6.77 24.76 -5.36
N GLU A 93 -7.94 25.36 -5.52
CA GLU A 93 -8.35 26.58 -4.81
C GLU A 93 -9.53 26.27 -3.89
N HIS A 94 -9.25 26.12 -2.59
CA HIS A 94 -10.27 25.91 -1.58
C HIS A 94 -9.82 26.41 -0.21
N ASP A 95 -10.61 27.29 0.42
CA ASP A 95 -10.19 28.01 1.64
C ASP A 95 -10.01 27.11 2.88
N LYS A 96 -10.77 26.03 2.96
CA LYS A 96 -10.82 25.15 4.16
C LYS A 96 -10.17 23.78 4.01
N ILE A 97 -9.98 23.32 2.78
CA ILE A 97 -9.60 21.94 2.49
C ILE A 97 -8.23 21.98 1.83
N PRO A 98 -7.19 21.42 2.46
CA PRO A 98 -5.87 21.36 1.85
C PRO A 98 -5.90 20.60 0.52
N PRO A 99 -5.00 20.92 -0.42
CA PRO A 99 -4.88 20.17 -1.66
C PRO A 99 -4.52 18.71 -1.39
N PHE A 100 -5.09 17.80 -2.17
CA PHE A 100 -4.81 16.36 -2.10
C PHE A 100 -4.82 15.74 -3.49
N HIS A 101 -4.03 14.68 -3.68
CA HIS A 101 -3.98 13.96 -4.95
C HIS A 101 -5.16 12.99 -5.09
N TYR A 102 -5.51 12.28 -4.01
CA TYR A 102 -6.50 11.20 -4.04
C TYR A 102 -7.61 11.49 -3.03
N GLY A 103 -8.86 11.55 -3.50
CA GLY A 103 -10.05 11.64 -2.63
C GLY A 103 -10.53 10.28 -2.12
N THR A 104 -9.90 9.20 -2.58
CA THR A 104 -10.17 7.83 -2.14
C THR A 104 -8.96 7.28 -1.40
N HIS A 105 -9.22 6.38 -0.45
CA HIS A 105 -8.19 5.75 0.36
C HIS A 105 -7.87 4.34 -0.16
N TYR A 106 -6.62 3.90 -0.01
CA TYR A 106 -6.13 2.59 -0.47
C TYR A 106 -6.53 1.41 0.42
N SER A 107 -7.25 1.68 1.52
CA SER A 107 -7.75 0.70 2.48
C SER A 107 -9.04 1.25 3.06
N THR A 108 -10.17 0.62 2.77
CA THR A 108 -11.49 1.02 3.26
C THR A 108 -12.26 -0.24 3.63
N ALA A 109 -13.17 -0.15 4.61
CA ALA A 109 -13.99 -1.29 4.99
C ALA A 109 -14.79 -1.86 3.81
N ALA A 110 -15.27 -1.00 2.91
CA ALA A 110 -16.01 -1.39 1.71
C ALA A 110 -15.26 -2.41 0.84
N PHE A 111 -13.94 -2.27 0.68
CA PHE A 111 -13.15 -3.23 -0.09
C PHE A 111 -13.06 -4.62 0.55
N TYR A 112 -13.21 -4.70 1.89
CA TYR A 112 -13.17 -5.97 2.61
C TYR A 112 -14.57 -6.58 2.77
N ASP A 113 -15.60 -5.75 2.83
CA ASP A 113 -17.00 -6.18 2.92
C ASP A 113 -17.48 -6.80 1.59
N GLU A 114 -17.07 -6.23 0.45
CA GLU A 114 -17.31 -6.83 -0.88
C GLU A 114 -16.74 -8.26 -0.96
N LEU A 115 -15.54 -8.50 -0.42
CA LEU A 115 -14.91 -9.83 -0.39
C LEU A 115 -15.61 -10.82 0.57
N ALA A 116 -16.30 -10.32 1.61
CA ALA A 116 -17.01 -11.15 2.56
C ALA A 116 -18.37 -11.67 2.00
N HIS A 117 -18.92 -10.97 1.01
CA HIS A 117 -20.19 -11.35 0.36
C HIS A 117 -20.01 -12.20 -0.91
N GLU A 118 -18.77 -12.36 -1.40
CA GLU A 118 -18.44 -13.22 -2.55
C GLU A 118 -18.10 -14.67 -2.17
N ASN A 119 -18.24 -15.05 -0.88
CA ASN A 119 -18.08 -16.42 -0.37
C ASN A 119 -19.38 -16.94 0.27
#